data_AF-A0A7S0V9S8-F1
#
_entry.id   AF-A0A7S0V9S8-F1
#
_cell.length_a   1.000
_cell.length_b   1.000
_cell.length_c   1.000
_cell.angle_alpha   90.00
_cell.angle_beta   90.00
_cell.angle_gamma   90.00
#
_symmetry.space_group_name_H-M   'P 1'
#
loop_
_entity.id
_entity.type
_entity.pdbx_description
1 polymer ?
#
loop_
_entity_poly.entity_id
_entity_poly.type
_entity_poly.pdbx_seq_one_letter_code
_entity_poly.pdbx_strand_id
1 'polypeptide(L)'
;VAANFARFRTSQGWPYRLSASNLQPELLSEVHWLLPGPDRHGRGVIVYNAGRIRDAVDDGITVCGLQQMGALLLEAALRRPGVPEKGVVAVIDARGVGLDV
;
A
#
# COMPACT_ATOMS: atom_id res chain seq x y z
N VAL A 1 3.72 -12.24 -20.43
CA VAL A 1 2.44 -12.09 -19.69
C VAL A 1 2.72 -12.16 -18.20
N ALA A 2 2.15 -11.25 -17.39
CA ALA A 2 2.34 -11.22 -15.94
C ALA A 2 1.49 -12.30 -15.22
N ALA A 3 1.77 -13.58 -15.48
CA ALA A 3 0.95 -14.71 -15.02
C ALA A 3 0.81 -14.77 -13.49
N ASN A 4 1.88 -14.48 -12.75
CA ASN A 4 1.84 -14.45 -11.28
C ASN A 4 0.94 -13.33 -10.76
N PHE A 5 0.95 -12.16 -11.39
CA PHE A 5 0.08 -11.04 -11.03
C PHE A 5 -1.39 -11.39 -11.26
N ALA A 6 -1.71 -11.95 -12.44
CA ALA A 6 -3.07 -12.38 -12.77
C ALA A 6 -3.59 -13.45 -11.78
N ARG A 7 -2.77 -14.47 -11.49
CA ARG A 7 -3.10 -15.52 -10.53
C ARG A 7 -3.35 -14.96 -9.13
N PHE A 8 -2.53 -14.04 -8.66
CA PHE A 8 -2.71 -13.38 -7.37
C PHE A 8 -4.02 -12.57 -7.32
N ARG A 9 -4.28 -11.73 -8.33
CA ARG A 9 -5.52 -10.94 -8.40
C ARG A 9 -6.77 -11.85 -8.38
N THR A 10 -6.77 -12.92 -9.17
CA THR A 10 -7.87 -13.90 -9.19
C THR A 10 -8.04 -14.62 -7.85
N SER A 11 -6.96 -15.08 -7.21
CA SER A 11 -7.07 -15.82 -5.94
C SER A 11 -7.58 -14.96 -4.79
N GLN A 12 -7.31 -13.67 -4.81
CA GLN A 12 -7.81 -12.71 -3.82
C GLN A 12 -9.21 -12.16 -4.17
N GLY A 13 -9.74 -12.43 -5.36
CA GLY A 13 -10.97 -11.80 -5.85
C GLY A 13 -10.81 -10.29 -6.12
N TRP A 14 -9.59 -9.82 -6.34
CA TRP A 14 -9.28 -8.41 -6.57
C TRP A 14 -9.43 -8.04 -8.04
N PRO A 15 -9.94 -6.83 -8.36
CA PRO A 15 -9.92 -6.36 -9.73
C PRO A 15 -8.47 -6.15 -10.21
N TYR A 16 -8.26 -6.31 -11.51
CA TYR A 16 -6.97 -6.03 -12.15
C TYR A 16 -6.58 -4.55 -12.08
N ARG A 17 -7.57 -3.66 -12.04
CA ARG A 17 -7.39 -2.22 -11.84
C ARG A 17 -8.07 -1.84 -10.53
N LEU A 18 -7.27 -1.33 -9.59
CA LEU A 18 -7.77 -0.73 -8.37
C LEU A 18 -8.17 0.71 -8.65
N SER A 19 -9.23 1.19 -7.99
CA SER A 19 -9.68 2.58 -8.10
C SER A 19 -9.47 3.29 -6.77
N ALA A 20 -8.88 4.49 -6.81
CA ALA A 20 -8.77 5.35 -5.65
C ALA A 20 -10.15 5.73 -5.08
N SER A 21 -11.17 5.88 -5.93
CA SER A 21 -12.54 6.17 -5.48
C SER A 21 -13.14 5.06 -4.61
N ASN A 22 -12.77 3.81 -4.89
CA ASN A 22 -13.29 2.65 -4.18
C ASN A 22 -12.49 2.35 -2.89
N LEU A 23 -11.33 2.99 -2.75
CA LEU A 23 -10.41 2.83 -1.63
C LEU A 23 -10.23 4.14 -0.86
N GLN A 24 -11.21 5.04 -0.95
CA GLN A 24 -11.14 6.35 -0.33
C GLN A 24 -10.98 6.25 1.21
N PRO A 25 -11.75 5.42 1.94
CA PRO A 25 -11.55 5.25 3.38
C PRO A 25 -10.12 4.81 3.72
N GLU A 26 -9.59 3.83 2.99
CA GLU A 26 -8.23 3.31 3.17
C GLU A 26 -7.17 4.38 2.89
N LEU A 27 -7.34 5.18 1.84
CA LEU A 27 -6.41 6.24 1.47
C LEU A 27 -6.40 7.39 2.50
N LEU A 28 -7.49 7.57 3.24
CA LEU A 28 -7.62 8.59 4.28
C LEU A 28 -7.33 8.06 5.70
N SER A 29 -7.06 6.76 5.85
CA SER A 29 -6.88 6.07 7.14
C SER A 29 -5.61 6.42 7.93
N GLU A 30 -4.74 7.27 7.39
CA GLU A 30 -3.39 7.55 7.93
C GLU A 30 -2.48 6.33 8.09
N VAL A 31 -2.88 5.15 7.62
CA VAL A 31 -2.04 3.95 7.73
C VAL A 31 -0.89 3.99 6.73
N HIS A 32 -1.04 4.68 5.59
CA HIS A 32 -0.03 4.65 4.54
C HIS A 32 0.11 5.97 3.76
N TRP A 33 1.32 6.22 3.27
CA TRP A 33 1.60 7.32 2.33
C TRP A 33 2.58 6.89 1.25
N LEU A 34 2.40 7.43 0.04
CA LEU A 34 3.43 7.43 -1.00
C LEU A 34 4.12 8.79 -0.98
N LEU A 35 5.42 8.84 -0.65
CA LEU A 35 6.16 10.10 -0.63
C LEU A 35 6.26 10.70 -2.04
N PRO A 36 6.34 12.03 -2.19
CA PRO A 36 6.27 12.70 -3.50
C PRO A 36 7.46 12.38 -4.41
N GLY A 37 8.65 12.23 -3.82
CA GLY A 37 9.90 11.95 -4.54
C GLY A 37 10.44 10.54 -4.28
N PRO A 38 11.38 10.07 -5.11
CA PRO A 38 12.17 8.90 -4.79
C PRO A 38 13.21 9.19 -3.70
N ASP A 39 13.79 8.13 -3.15
CA ASP A 39 14.94 8.25 -2.26
C ASP A 39 16.26 8.56 -3.02
N ARG A 40 17.38 8.65 -2.29
CA ARG A 40 18.71 8.90 -2.85
C ARG A 40 19.20 7.83 -3.85
N HIS A 41 18.55 6.68 -3.91
CA HIS A 41 18.86 5.58 -4.84
C HIS A 41 17.87 5.52 -6.02
N GLY A 42 16.93 6.47 -6.12
CA GLY A 42 15.91 6.51 -7.16
C GLY A 42 14.71 5.59 -6.90
N ARG A 43 14.57 5.03 -5.69
CA ARG A 43 13.48 4.11 -5.33
C ARG A 43 12.24 4.88 -4.92
N GLY A 44 11.06 4.41 -5.32
CA GLY A 44 9.81 4.92 -4.75
C GLY A 44 9.74 4.63 -3.25
N VAL A 45 9.18 5.54 -2.45
CA VAL A 45 9.11 5.38 -0.99
C VAL A 45 7.67 5.34 -0.53
N ILE A 46 7.27 4.20 0.06
CA ILE A 46 5.98 4.03 0.71
C ILE A 46 6.20 3.97 2.22
N VAL A 47 5.44 4.72 2.98
CA VAL A 47 5.47 4.73 4.45
C VAL A 47 4.23 4.02 4.97
N TYR A 48 4.41 3.16 5.97
CA TYR A 48 3.38 2.40 6.65
C TYR A 48 3.41 2.80 8.14
N ASN A 49 2.34 3.41 8.66
CA ASN A 49 2.15 3.65 10.08
C ASN A 49 1.34 2.51 10.68
N ALA A 50 2.05 1.52 11.22
CA ALA A 50 1.43 0.32 11.76
C ALA A 50 0.58 0.61 13.02
N GLY A 51 0.88 1.69 13.76
CA GLY A 51 0.10 2.13 14.91
C GLY A 51 -1.34 2.55 14.58
N ARG A 52 -1.62 2.91 13.32
CA ARG A 52 -2.96 3.31 12.85
C ARG A 52 -3.82 2.14 12.35
N ILE A 53 -3.25 0.95 12.23
CA ILE A 53 -3.97 -0.20 11.68
C ILE A 53 -5.17 -0.55 12.56
N ARG A 54 -5.02 -0.50 13.89
CA ARG A 54 -6.11 -0.80 14.82
C ARG A 54 -7.24 0.22 14.70
N ASP A 55 -6.91 1.51 14.80
CA ASP A 55 -7.87 2.60 14.61
C ASP A 55 -8.65 2.44 13.30
N ALA A 56 -7.96 2.18 12.18
CA ALA A 56 -8.59 1.96 10.88
C ALA A 56 -9.55 0.76 10.88
N VAL A 57 -9.17 -0.35 11.51
CA VAL A 57 -10.02 -1.54 11.60
C VAL A 57 -11.24 -1.30 12.48
N ASP A 58 -11.08 -0.58 13.60
CA ASP A 58 -12.16 -0.19 14.49
C ASP A 58 -13.15 0.77 13.79
N ASP A 59 -12.66 1.62 12.88
CA ASP A 59 -13.45 2.47 11.98
C ASP A 59 -14.12 1.69 10.82
N GLY A 60 -13.99 0.36 10.80
CA GLY A 60 -14.63 -0.52 9.83
C GLY A 60 -13.85 -0.76 8.54
N ILE A 61 -12.59 -0.29 8.45
CA ILE A 61 -11.72 -0.56 7.30
C ILE A 61 -11.19 -1.99 7.39
N THR A 62 -11.35 -2.74 6.31
CA THR A 62 -10.86 -4.12 6.28
C THR A 62 -9.36 -4.19 6.02
N VAL A 63 -8.70 -5.22 6.58
CA VAL A 63 -7.30 -5.53 6.25
C VAL A 63 -7.12 -5.75 4.75
N CYS A 64 -8.09 -6.40 4.09
CA CYS A 64 -8.08 -6.58 2.63
C CYS A 64 -8.08 -5.24 1.88
N GLY A 65 -8.90 -4.28 2.32
CA GLY A 65 -8.92 -2.91 1.80
C GLY A 65 -7.56 -2.24 1.97
N LEU A 66 -6.98 -2.26 3.17
CA LEU A 66 -5.65 -1.69 3.43
C LEU A 66 -4.57 -2.31 2.52
N GLN A 67 -4.62 -3.62 2.28
CA GLN A 67 -3.71 -4.30 1.36
C GLN A 67 -3.93 -3.88 -0.10
N GLN A 68 -5.19 -3.74 -0.54
CA GLN A 68 -5.53 -3.22 -1.86
C GLN A 68 -5.01 -1.79 -2.04
N MET A 69 -5.18 -0.93 -1.05
CA MET A 69 -4.65 0.42 -1.06
C MET A 69 -3.11 0.43 -1.13
N GLY A 70 -2.43 -0.42 -0.37
CA GLY A 70 -0.98 -0.61 -0.50
C GLY A 70 -0.55 -1.00 -1.93
N ALA A 71 -1.28 -1.89 -2.59
CA ALA A 71 -1.04 -2.25 -3.98
C ALA A 71 -1.30 -1.08 -4.94
N LEU A 72 -2.32 -0.26 -4.71
CA LEU A 72 -2.58 0.97 -5.48
C LEU A 72 -1.42 1.96 -5.36
N LEU A 73 -0.88 2.17 -4.16
CA LEU A 73 0.29 3.04 -3.95
C LEU A 73 1.55 2.49 -4.62
N LEU A 74 1.76 1.18 -4.58
CA LEU A 74 2.86 0.51 -5.29
C LEU A 74 2.76 0.72 -6.80
N GLU A 75 1.58 0.54 -7.38
CA GLU A 75 1.34 0.81 -8.80
C GLU A 75 1.57 2.29 -9.15
N ALA A 76 1.16 3.22 -8.29
CA ALA A 76 1.42 4.64 -8.47
C ALA A 76 2.92 4.99 -8.41
N ALA A 77 3.68 4.36 -7.50
CA ALA A 77 5.13 4.53 -7.41
C ALA A 77 5.82 4.02 -8.69
N LEU A 78 5.43 2.84 -9.17
CA LEU A 78 5.99 2.22 -10.37
C LEU A 78 5.64 2.95 -11.67
N ARG A 79 4.70 3.90 -11.68
CA ARG A 79 4.45 4.77 -12.84
C ARG A 79 5.43 5.94 -12.94
N ARG A 80 6.21 6.21 -11.89
CA ARG A 80 7.17 7.32 -11.90
C ARG A 80 8.40 6.95 -12.74
N PRO A 81 8.94 7.90 -13.53
CA PRO A 81 10.14 7.64 -14.33
C PRO A 81 11.31 7.11 -13.48
N GLY A 82 11.97 6.05 -13.94
CA GLY A 82 13.15 5.47 -13.29
C GLY A 82 12.85 4.59 -12.07
N VAL A 83 11.64 4.62 -11.50
CA VAL A 83 11.27 3.80 -10.34
C VAL A 83 11.16 2.30 -10.68
N PRO A 84 10.58 1.88 -11.83
CA PRO A 84 10.54 0.46 -12.19
C PRO A 84 11.89 -0.25 -12.17
N GLU A 85 12.96 0.44 -12.57
CA GLU A 85 14.32 -0.11 -12.62
C GLU A 85 15.02 -0.12 -11.25
N LYS A 86 14.61 0.76 -10.34
CA LYS A 86 15.20 0.90 -8.99
C LYS A 86 14.40 0.17 -7.92
N GLY A 87 13.13 -0.08 -8.17
CA GLY A 87 12.19 -0.67 -7.22
C GLY A 87 11.61 0.33 -6.23
N VAL A 88 10.98 -0.21 -5.18
CA VAL A 88 10.29 0.53 -4.14
C VAL A 88 10.81 0.09 -2.77
N VAL A 89 10.90 1.02 -1.83
CA VAL A 89 11.22 0.76 -0.43
C VAL A 89 10.01 1.07 0.44
N ALA A 90 9.73 0.19 1.40
CA ALA A 90 8.73 0.42 2.43
C ALA A 90 9.43 0.85 3.73
N VAL A 91 8.95 1.93 4.34
CA VAL A 91 9.34 2.36 5.68
C VAL A 91 8.19 2.01 6.61
N ILE A 92 8.44 1.13 7.57
CA ILE A 92 7.42 0.68 8.52
C ILE A 92 7.68 1.36 9.86
N ASP A 93 6.81 2.29 10.23
CA ASP A 93 6.76 2.83 11.58
C ASP A 93 5.94 1.91 12.47
N ALA A 94 6.66 1.11 13.27
CA ALA A 94 6.07 0.16 14.21
C ALA A 94 5.95 0.72 15.64
N ARG A 95 6.16 2.02 15.85
CA ARG A 95 5.98 2.63 17.17
C ARG A 95 4.52 2.51 17.58
N GLY A 96 4.29 2.17 18.86
CA GLY A 96 2.94 1.98 19.40
C GLY A 96 2.27 0.66 18.98
N VAL A 97 2.93 -0.20 18.20
CA VAL A 97 2.43 -1.55 17.91
C VAL A 97 2.74 -2.45 19.10
N GLY A 98 1.68 -2.92 19.77
CA GLY A 98 1.75 -3.92 20.83
C GLY A 98 1.22 -5.27 20.36
N LEU A 99 1.77 -6.35 20.93
CA LEU A 99 1.08 -7.63 20.99
C LEU A 99 0.26 -7.61 22.27
N ASP A 100 -1.01 -7.21 22.18
CA ASP A 100 -1.92 -7.44 23.30
C ASP A 100 -2.23 -8.94 23.33
N VAL A 101 -1.52 -9.65 24.22
CA VAL A 101 -1.80 -11.03 24.64
C VAL A 101 -2.52 -11.02 25.97
#